data_AF-A0A953XJY3-F1
#
_entry.id   AF-A0A953XJY3-F1
#
_cell.length_a   1.000
_cell.length_b   1.000
_cell.length_c   1.000
_cell.angle_alpha   90.00
_cell.angle_beta   90.00
_cell.angle_gamma   90.00
#
_symmetry.space_group_name_H-M   'P 1'
#
loop_
_entity.id
_entity.type
_entity.pdbx_description
1 polymer ?
#
loop_
_entity_poly.entity_id
_entity_poly.type
_entity_poly.pdbx_seq_one_letter_code
_entity_poly.pdbx_strand_id
1 'polypeptide(L)'
;MTACASAQDAPRPDKPGEKAGPEKTTDKEEGKAGDENKGKEDAGDAEEKPAPNDTVARHKRLLKDISDVIGTVTVSEADVKSWLDHRADFEKAMLADEDFGAKRAVSLKQAFDHALTSEVYTAWAKGENLNAEDWLRKSLRIKVLNYRLRALKEAPEQREALKAKLEKIEGEKQNLSTGEYENAKAAIADTQDLLTKLETYVKTLPEPSEPEKKALETHADELK
;
A
#
# COMPACT_ATOMS: atom_id res chain seq x y z
N MET A 1 36.35 -4.46 -19.37
CA MET A 1 35.58 -3.65 -20.35
C MET A 1 34.15 -4.17 -20.33
N THR A 2 33.19 -3.25 -20.44
CA THR A 2 31.72 -3.47 -20.56
C THR A 2 31.01 -3.71 -19.22
N ALA A 3 29.96 -2.98 -18.80
CA ALA A 3 29.42 -1.66 -19.13
C ALA A 3 28.48 -1.28 -17.96
N CYS A 4 28.56 -0.04 -17.46
CA CYS A 4 27.62 0.53 -16.51
C CYS A 4 26.28 0.77 -17.21
N ALA A 5 25.17 0.31 -16.63
CA ALA A 5 23.83 0.70 -17.05
C ALA A 5 23.31 1.82 -16.15
N SER A 6 23.04 2.95 -16.78
CA SER A 6 22.64 4.22 -16.20
C SER A 6 21.20 4.23 -15.70
N ALA A 7 20.99 5.07 -14.68
CA ALA A 7 19.74 5.46 -14.08
C ALA A 7 18.65 5.83 -15.11
N GLN A 8 17.43 5.34 -14.89
CA GLN A 8 16.23 5.79 -15.58
C GLN A 8 15.55 6.87 -14.76
N ASP A 9 15.31 8.00 -15.43
CA ASP A 9 14.43 9.10 -15.05
C ASP A 9 13.04 8.60 -14.64
N ALA A 10 12.61 8.96 -13.43
CA ALA A 10 11.21 8.91 -13.04
C ALA A 10 10.61 10.33 -13.18
N PRO A 11 9.54 10.52 -13.96
CA PRO A 11 8.87 11.80 -14.07
C PRO A 11 8.14 12.17 -12.76
N ARG A 12 8.28 13.44 -12.36
CA ARG A 12 7.59 14.06 -11.22
C ARG A 12 6.09 14.21 -11.53
N PRO A 13 5.17 13.95 -10.58
CA PRO A 13 3.76 14.26 -10.76
C PRO A 13 3.49 15.77 -10.58
N ASP A 14 2.76 16.33 -11.54
CA ASP A 14 2.29 17.71 -11.57
C ASP A 14 1.30 18.02 -10.43
N LYS A 15 1.42 19.24 -9.89
CA LYS A 15 0.49 19.84 -8.91
C LYS A 15 -0.83 20.22 -9.58
N PRO A 16 -1.99 20.06 -8.91
CA PRO A 16 -3.23 20.67 -9.35
C PRO A 16 -3.44 22.04 -8.70
N GLY A 17 -3.89 23.01 -9.49
CA GLY A 17 -4.72 24.11 -9.01
C GLY A 17 -4.16 25.52 -9.20
N GLU A 18 -4.60 26.19 -10.26
CA GLU A 18 -4.91 27.62 -10.18
C GLU A 18 -6.00 27.97 -11.22
N LYS A 19 -7.21 28.27 -10.75
CA LYS A 19 -8.25 28.97 -11.53
C LYS A 19 -8.61 30.24 -10.76
N ALA A 20 -8.41 31.39 -11.41
CA ALA A 20 -9.08 32.66 -11.13
C ALA A 20 -9.68 33.10 -12.48
N GLY A 21 -10.98 33.28 -12.62
CA GLY A 21 -11.69 34.53 -12.29
C GLY A 21 -12.57 34.95 -13.50
N PRO A 22 -13.47 35.94 -13.36
CA PRO A 22 -14.91 35.71 -13.58
C PRO A 22 -15.61 36.70 -14.53
N GLU A 23 -16.81 36.35 -15.05
CA GLU A 23 -17.85 37.31 -15.49
C GLU A 23 -19.25 36.71 -15.23
N LYS A 24 -20.05 37.27 -14.29
CA LYS A 24 -21.13 38.26 -14.45
C LYS A 24 -22.30 37.78 -15.32
N THR A 25 -23.49 37.49 -14.77
CA THR A 25 -24.71 38.36 -14.64
C THR A 25 -25.92 37.39 -14.53
N THR A 26 -27.11 37.62 -13.96
CA THR A 26 -27.84 38.76 -13.39
C THR A 26 -29.04 38.21 -12.58
N ASP A 27 -29.47 39.00 -11.59
CA ASP A 27 -30.84 39.30 -11.10
C ASP A 27 -31.79 38.32 -10.37
N LYS A 28 -32.28 38.87 -9.22
CA LYS A 28 -33.65 38.91 -8.62
C LYS A 28 -34.39 37.58 -8.31
N GLU A 29 -35.16 37.41 -7.23
CA GLU A 29 -35.84 38.32 -6.29
C GLU A 29 -36.29 37.51 -5.03
N GLU A 30 -36.26 38.17 -3.88
CA GLU A 30 -37.16 38.13 -2.69
C GLU A 30 -37.84 36.84 -2.17
N GLY A 31 -37.77 36.62 -0.84
CA GLY A 31 -38.87 35.97 -0.09
C GLY A 31 -38.58 35.33 1.29
N LYS A 32 -38.58 36.15 2.36
CA LYS A 32 -39.06 35.92 3.76
C LYS A 32 -38.76 34.62 4.58
N ALA A 33 -37.98 34.84 5.65
CA ALA A 33 -38.29 34.77 7.10
C ALA A 33 -39.00 33.57 7.79
N GLY A 34 -38.43 33.17 8.95
CA GLY A 34 -38.99 32.35 10.05
C GLY A 34 -38.43 30.90 10.05
N ASP A 35 -38.05 30.23 11.13
CA ASP A 35 -38.31 30.35 12.56
C ASP A 35 -37.32 29.42 13.32
N GLU A 36 -37.14 29.63 14.62
CA GLU A 36 -36.27 28.91 15.55
C GLU A 36 -36.73 27.46 15.78
N ASN A 37 -35.80 26.49 15.96
CA ASN A 37 -35.94 25.53 17.07
C ASN A 37 -34.67 24.72 17.41
N LYS A 38 -34.51 24.48 18.71
CA LYS A 38 -33.54 23.61 19.41
C LYS A 38 -33.90 22.12 19.30
N GLY A 39 -32.86 21.27 19.41
CA GLY A 39 -32.95 19.84 19.77
C GLY A 39 -31.83 19.06 19.08
N LYS A 40 -30.62 18.87 19.66
CA LYS A 40 -30.20 17.95 20.73
C LYS A 40 -30.33 16.47 20.36
N GLU A 41 -29.17 15.78 20.39
CA GLU A 41 -28.90 14.32 20.32
C GLU A 41 -29.08 13.73 18.91
N ASP A 42 -28.01 13.25 18.25
CA ASP A 42 -27.37 11.98 18.59
C ASP A 42 -25.86 12.01 18.30
N ALA A 43 -25.05 11.66 19.30
CA ALA A 43 -23.61 11.47 19.15
C ALA A 43 -23.39 10.05 18.58
N GLY A 44 -23.70 9.89 17.29
CA GLY A 44 -23.24 8.74 16.54
C GLY A 44 -21.71 8.79 16.47
N ASP A 45 -21.06 7.69 16.84
CA ASP A 45 -19.64 7.42 16.67
C ASP A 45 -19.18 7.90 15.28
N ALA A 46 -18.72 9.14 15.21
CA ALA A 46 -17.98 9.62 14.08
C ALA A 46 -16.64 8.92 14.21
N GLU A 47 -16.46 7.83 13.45
CA GLU A 47 -15.14 7.29 13.15
C GLU A 47 -14.31 8.47 12.63
N GLU A 48 -13.54 9.08 13.54
CA GLU A 48 -12.68 10.20 13.23
C GLU A 48 -11.68 9.68 12.21
N LYS A 49 -11.89 10.07 10.94
CA LYS A 49 -10.98 9.70 9.86
C LYS A 49 -9.60 10.24 10.29
N PRO A 50 -8.60 9.38 10.52
CA PRO A 50 -7.29 9.84 10.95
C PRO A 50 -6.78 10.83 9.90
N ALA A 51 -6.16 11.91 10.40
CA ALA A 51 -5.55 12.91 9.54
C ALA A 51 -4.67 12.21 8.48
N PRO A 52 -4.63 12.73 7.23
CA PRO A 52 -3.98 12.06 6.10
C PRO A 52 -2.47 11.81 6.26
N ASN A 53 -1.85 12.19 7.39
CA ASN A 53 -0.44 11.96 7.72
C ASN A 53 -0.21 11.12 8.99
N ASP A 54 -1.24 10.58 9.65
CA ASP A 54 -1.03 9.66 10.77
C ASP A 54 -0.68 8.25 10.27
N THR A 55 0.62 8.01 10.12
CA THR A 55 1.20 6.72 9.70
C THR A 55 0.85 5.59 10.67
N VAL A 56 0.70 5.87 11.96
CA VAL A 56 0.40 4.84 12.98
C VAL A 56 -1.06 4.43 12.90
N ALA A 57 -1.99 5.37 12.77
CA ALA A 57 -3.41 5.05 12.60
C ALA A 57 -3.68 4.29 11.30
N ARG A 58 -3.06 4.70 10.18
CA ARG A 58 -3.13 3.96 8.91
C ARG A 58 -2.58 2.54 9.02
N HIS A 59 -1.48 2.37 9.75
CA HIS A 59 -0.92 1.05 10.00
C HIS A 59 -1.86 0.15 10.80
N LYS A 60 -2.40 0.65 11.92
CA LYS A 60 -3.35 -0.12 12.74
C LYS A 60 -4.58 -0.52 11.93
N ARG A 61 -5.10 0.38 11.09
CA ARG A 61 -6.20 0.08 10.18
C ARG A 61 -5.81 -1.03 9.19
N LEU A 62 -4.66 -0.93 8.54
CA LEU A 62 -4.23 -1.95 7.58
C LEU A 62 -4.05 -3.32 8.24
N LEU A 63 -3.49 -3.40 9.44
CA LEU A 63 -3.39 -4.67 10.18
C LEU A 63 -4.76 -5.25 10.52
N LYS A 64 -5.69 -4.38 10.95
CA LYS A 64 -7.06 -4.78 11.22
C LYS A 64 -7.73 -5.29 9.94
N ASP A 65 -7.63 -4.59 8.83
CA ASP A 65 -8.19 -5.01 7.55
C ASP A 65 -7.58 -6.34 7.08
N ILE A 66 -6.26 -6.52 7.22
CA ILE A 66 -5.58 -7.78 6.91
C ILE A 66 -6.18 -8.91 7.76
N SER A 67 -6.33 -8.70 9.07
CA SER A 67 -6.94 -9.69 9.97
C SER A 67 -8.40 -9.98 9.61
N ASP A 68 -9.20 -8.95 9.32
CA ASP A 68 -10.62 -9.06 9.01
C ASP A 68 -10.86 -9.80 7.68
N VAL A 69 -10.04 -9.50 6.67
CA VAL A 69 -10.16 -10.07 5.33
C VAL A 69 -9.55 -11.47 5.25
N ILE A 70 -8.29 -11.62 5.64
CA ILE A 70 -7.56 -12.89 5.48
C ILE A 70 -8.01 -13.89 6.55
N GLY A 71 -8.33 -13.43 7.77
CA GLY A 71 -8.77 -14.29 8.86
C GLY A 71 -7.77 -15.41 9.15
N THR A 72 -8.27 -16.63 9.30
CA THR A 72 -7.48 -17.84 9.58
C THR A 72 -7.19 -18.68 8.32
N VAL A 73 -7.31 -18.09 7.12
CA VAL A 73 -7.07 -18.84 5.88
C VAL A 73 -5.61 -19.26 5.79
N THR A 74 -5.38 -20.51 5.36
CA THR A 74 -4.06 -21.07 5.13
C THR A 74 -3.81 -21.25 3.64
N VAL A 75 -2.56 -21.14 3.22
CA VAL A 75 -2.14 -21.26 1.82
C VAL A 75 -1.34 -22.55 1.61
N SER A 76 -1.67 -23.29 0.56
CA SER A 76 -0.91 -24.43 0.06
C SER A 76 -0.06 -24.06 -1.16
N GLU A 77 0.82 -24.96 -1.59
CA GLU A 77 1.59 -24.80 -2.83
C GLU A 77 0.67 -24.67 -4.07
N ALA A 78 -0.47 -25.38 -4.08
CA ALA A 78 -1.44 -25.28 -5.16
C ALA A 78 -2.09 -23.88 -5.23
N ASP A 79 -2.34 -23.26 -4.07
CA ASP A 79 -2.86 -21.90 -4.00
C ASP A 79 -1.82 -20.88 -4.49
N VAL A 80 -0.52 -21.09 -4.19
CA VAL A 80 0.57 -20.25 -4.72
C VAL A 80 0.66 -20.34 -6.24
N LYS A 81 0.59 -21.56 -6.80
CA LYS A 81 0.57 -21.77 -8.26
C LYS A 81 -0.66 -21.13 -8.89
N SER A 82 -1.85 -21.35 -8.32
CA SER A 82 -3.07 -20.70 -8.79
C SER A 82 -2.95 -19.17 -8.77
N TRP A 83 -2.35 -18.58 -7.74
CA TRP A 83 -2.07 -17.15 -7.74
C TRP A 83 -1.15 -16.73 -8.89
N LEU A 84 -0.04 -17.45 -9.12
CA LEU A 84 0.92 -17.14 -10.19
C LEU A 84 0.30 -17.27 -11.59
N ASP A 85 -0.52 -18.30 -11.79
CA ASP A 85 -1.18 -18.59 -13.07
C ASP A 85 -2.20 -17.49 -13.42
N HIS A 86 -2.92 -16.97 -12.41
CA HIS A 86 -4.06 -16.08 -12.63
C HIS A 86 -3.80 -14.60 -12.30
N ARG A 87 -2.67 -14.23 -11.67
CA ARG A 87 -2.43 -12.86 -11.18
C ARG A 87 -2.52 -11.78 -12.26
N ALA A 88 -2.03 -12.04 -13.46
CA ALA A 88 -1.99 -11.05 -14.53
C ALA A 88 -3.40 -10.72 -15.03
N ASP A 89 -4.23 -11.75 -15.21
CA ASP A 89 -5.62 -11.58 -15.64
C ASP A 89 -6.49 -10.99 -14.52
N PHE A 90 -6.23 -11.36 -13.27
CA PHE A 90 -6.82 -10.69 -12.10
C PHE A 90 -6.51 -9.19 -12.10
N GLU A 91 -5.25 -8.81 -12.26
CA GLU A 91 -4.85 -7.38 -12.28
C GLU A 91 -5.53 -6.63 -13.42
N LYS A 92 -5.63 -7.25 -14.60
CA LYS A 92 -6.36 -6.69 -15.74
C LYS A 92 -7.85 -6.52 -15.44
N ALA A 93 -8.48 -7.51 -14.81
CA ALA A 93 -9.88 -7.41 -14.39
C ALA A 93 -10.09 -6.28 -13.38
N MET A 94 -9.19 -6.13 -12.41
CA MET A 94 -9.28 -5.07 -11.39
C MET A 94 -9.00 -3.67 -11.95
N LEU A 95 -8.20 -3.56 -13.02
CA LEU A 95 -8.00 -2.30 -13.73
C LEU A 95 -9.20 -1.91 -14.60
N ALA A 96 -9.98 -2.88 -15.08
CA ALA A 96 -11.20 -2.64 -15.82
C ALA A 96 -12.39 -2.24 -14.92
N ASP A 97 -12.29 -2.49 -13.62
CA ASP A 97 -13.24 -2.03 -12.61
C ASP A 97 -12.90 -0.60 -12.19
N GLU A 98 -13.65 0.37 -12.71
CA GLU A 98 -13.41 1.81 -12.49
C GLU A 98 -13.46 2.22 -11.01
N ASP A 99 -14.25 1.50 -10.20
CA ASP A 99 -14.42 1.80 -8.78
C ASP A 99 -13.37 1.14 -7.89
N PHE A 100 -12.79 0.01 -8.32
CA PHE A 100 -11.85 -0.75 -7.50
C PHE A 100 -10.65 0.09 -7.03
N GLY A 101 -10.09 0.90 -7.93
CA GLY A 101 -8.98 1.80 -7.61
C GLY A 101 -9.34 2.80 -6.50
N ALA A 102 -10.55 3.38 -6.56
CA ALA A 102 -11.04 4.31 -5.56
C ALA A 102 -11.27 3.64 -4.20
N LYS A 103 -11.86 2.43 -4.18
CA LYS A 103 -12.06 1.65 -2.94
C LYS A 103 -10.73 1.25 -2.29
N ARG A 104 -9.76 0.83 -3.10
CA ARG A 104 -8.40 0.48 -2.66
C ARG A 104 -7.67 1.65 -2.05
N ALA A 105 -7.88 2.87 -2.55
CA ALA A 105 -7.30 4.07 -1.96
C ALA A 105 -7.86 4.39 -0.57
N VAL A 106 -9.06 3.92 -0.23
CA VAL A 106 -9.67 4.12 1.09
C VAL A 106 -9.17 3.08 2.10
N SER A 107 -9.26 1.79 1.77
CA SER A 107 -8.84 0.70 2.66
C SER A 107 -8.72 -0.64 1.93
N LEU A 108 -7.99 -1.59 2.52
CA LEU A 108 -7.93 -2.95 1.99
C LEU A 108 -9.31 -3.62 2.10
N LYS A 109 -10.01 -3.42 3.21
CA LYS A 109 -11.33 -4.02 3.43
C LYS A 109 -12.35 -3.55 2.40
N GLN A 110 -12.42 -2.25 2.10
CA GLN A 110 -13.36 -1.75 1.09
C GLN A 110 -13.04 -2.26 -0.32
N ALA A 111 -11.77 -2.39 -0.69
CA ALA A 111 -11.40 -3.00 -1.97
C ALA A 111 -11.80 -4.48 -2.03
N PHE A 112 -11.61 -5.22 -0.94
CA PHE A 112 -12.01 -6.62 -0.83
C PHE A 112 -13.53 -6.77 -0.95
N ASP A 113 -14.29 -6.05 -0.12
CA ASP A 113 -15.76 -6.08 -0.13
C ASP A 113 -16.30 -5.71 -1.52
N HIS A 114 -15.73 -4.67 -2.15
CA HIS A 114 -16.11 -4.24 -3.50
C HIS A 114 -15.85 -5.33 -4.54
N ALA A 115 -14.65 -5.92 -4.53
CA ALA A 115 -14.30 -6.98 -5.48
C ALA A 115 -15.33 -8.13 -5.41
N LEU A 116 -15.74 -8.58 -4.22
CA LEU A 116 -16.72 -9.66 -4.08
C LEU A 116 -18.11 -9.34 -4.65
N THR A 117 -18.44 -8.06 -4.78
CA THR A 117 -19.69 -7.59 -5.41
C THR A 117 -19.53 -7.10 -6.84
N SER A 118 -18.28 -6.99 -7.33
CA SER A 118 -17.96 -6.48 -8.66
C SER A 118 -18.35 -7.52 -9.72
N GLU A 119 -19.16 -7.10 -10.69
CA GLU A 119 -19.50 -7.94 -11.85
C GLU A 119 -18.26 -8.33 -12.65
N VAL A 120 -17.29 -7.42 -12.77
CA VAL A 120 -16.03 -7.67 -13.49
C VAL A 120 -15.22 -8.76 -12.80
N TYR A 121 -15.03 -8.64 -11.49
CA TYR A 121 -14.30 -9.64 -10.71
C TYR A 121 -14.99 -11.00 -10.71
N THR A 122 -16.29 -11.01 -10.42
CA THR A 122 -17.06 -12.25 -10.23
C THR A 122 -17.24 -12.99 -11.56
N ALA A 123 -17.41 -12.28 -12.68
CA ALA A 123 -17.44 -12.88 -14.01
C ALA A 123 -16.08 -13.50 -14.38
N TRP A 124 -14.98 -12.80 -14.11
CA TRP A 124 -13.64 -13.32 -14.34
C TRP A 124 -13.37 -14.58 -13.51
N ALA A 125 -13.58 -14.52 -12.18
CA ALA A 125 -13.35 -15.66 -11.29
C ALA A 125 -14.19 -16.89 -11.70
N LYS A 126 -15.44 -16.67 -12.13
CA LYS A 126 -16.30 -17.73 -12.66
C LYS A 126 -15.75 -18.31 -13.97
N GLY A 127 -15.24 -17.48 -14.88
CA GLY A 127 -14.60 -17.91 -16.13
C GLY A 127 -13.39 -18.81 -15.89
N GLU A 128 -12.61 -18.49 -14.85
CA GLU A 128 -11.44 -19.27 -14.42
C GLU A 128 -11.78 -20.48 -13.52
N ASN A 129 -13.07 -20.75 -13.28
CA ASN A 129 -13.55 -21.81 -12.38
C ASN A 129 -12.97 -21.69 -10.95
N LEU A 130 -12.82 -20.46 -10.46
CA LEU A 130 -12.32 -20.15 -9.13
C LEU A 130 -13.48 -19.86 -8.15
N ASN A 131 -13.30 -20.24 -6.88
CA ASN A 131 -14.10 -19.66 -5.81
C ASN A 131 -13.60 -18.24 -5.55
N ALA A 132 -14.39 -17.24 -5.96
CA ALA A 132 -14.01 -15.84 -5.91
C ALA A 132 -13.53 -15.38 -4.52
N GLU A 133 -14.32 -15.62 -3.47
CA GLU A 133 -13.94 -15.20 -2.12
C GLU A 133 -12.68 -15.92 -1.62
N ASP A 134 -12.67 -17.26 -1.69
CA ASP A 134 -11.54 -18.05 -1.17
C ASP A 134 -10.24 -17.72 -1.90
N TRP A 135 -10.29 -17.59 -3.23
CA TRP A 135 -9.13 -17.23 -4.04
C TRP A 135 -8.62 -15.82 -3.73
N LEU A 136 -9.51 -14.85 -3.52
CA LEU A 136 -9.11 -13.49 -3.14
C LEU A 136 -8.47 -13.45 -1.75
N ARG A 137 -9.02 -14.16 -0.78
CA ARG A 137 -8.46 -14.24 0.59
C ARG A 137 -7.08 -14.89 0.57
N LYS A 138 -6.92 -15.99 -0.16
CA LYS A 138 -5.64 -16.71 -0.29
C LYS A 138 -4.59 -15.91 -1.06
N SER A 139 -4.96 -15.22 -2.14
CA SER A 139 -4.02 -14.35 -2.86
C SER A 139 -3.53 -13.18 -2.00
N LEU A 140 -4.41 -12.58 -1.19
CA LEU A 140 -4.01 -11.58 -0.20
C LEU A 140 -3.09 -12.16 0.88
N ARG A 141 -3.38 -13.37 1.40
CA ARG A 141 -2.51 -14.10 2.32
C ARG A 141 -1.12 -14.33 1.72
N ILE A 142 -1.04 -14.80 0.47
CA ILE A 142 0.22 -14.99 -0.27
C ILE A 142 1.01 -13.69 -0.35
N LYS A 143 0.37 -12.58 -0.77
CA LYS A 143 1.03 -11.28 -0.88
C LYS A 143 1.59 -10.79 0.46
N VAL A 144 0.79 -10.87 1.53
CA VAL A 144 1.19 -10.44 2.87
C VAL A 144 2.35 -11.29 3.41
N LEU A 145 2.27 -12.62 3.26
CA LEU A 145 3.31 -13.53 3.71
C LEU A 145 4.61 -13.38 2.93
N ASN A 146 4.53 -13.33 1.60
CA ASN A 146 5.68 -13.14 0.73
C ASN A 146 6.38 -11.81 1.04
N TYR A 147 5.61 -10.73 1.19
CA TYR A 147 6.15 -9.43 1.58
C TYR A 147 6.87 -9.50 2.93
N ARG A 148 6.26 -10.15 3.95
CA ARG A 148 6.90 -10.34 5.26
C ARG A 148 8.23 -11.07 5.16
N LEU A 149 8.25 -12.22 4.48
CA LEU A 149 9.45 -13.04 4.34
C LEU A 149 10.57 -12.27 3.62
N ARG A 150 10.25 -11.62 2.51
CA ARG A 150 11.22 -10.83 1.73
C ARG A 150 11.75 -9.65 2.52
N ALA A 151 10.88 -8.85 3.12
CA ALA A 151 11.32 -7.67 3.86
C ALA A 151 12.22 -8.05 5.06
N LEU A 152 11.90 -9.13 5.79
CA LEU A 152 12.77 -9.61 6.88
C LEU A 152 14.08 -10.21 6.39
N LYS A 153 14.08 -10.86 5.22
CA LYS A 153 15.30 -11.40 4.59
C LYS A 153 16.22 -10.29 4.08
N GLU A 154 15.66 -9.25 3.47
CA GLU A 154 16.40 -8.15 2.84
C GLU A 154 16.88 -7.10 3.85
N ALA A 155 16.21 -6.96 5.00
CA ALA A 155 16.53 -5.90 5.96
C ALA A 155 17.99 -5.89 6.46
N PRO A 156 18.63 -7.03 6.79
CA PRO A 156 20.05 -7.04 7.17
C PRO A 156 20.95 -6.51 6.05
N GLU A 157 20.71 -6.92 4.80
CA GLU A 157 21.49 -6.46 3.63
C GLU A 157 21.32 -4.95 3.42
N GLN A 158 20.10 -4.43 3.58
CA GLN A 158 19.83 -2.99 3.48
C GLN A 158 20.53 -2.19 4.59
N ARG A 159 20.59 -2.72 5.82
CA ARG A 159 21.32 -2.09 6.93
C ARG A 159 22.82 -2.01 6.64
N GLU A 160 23.42 -3.08 6.17
CA GLU A 160 24.85 -3.09 5.81
C GLU A 160 25.14 -2.15 4.63
N ALA A 161 24.26 -2.10 3.62
CA ALA A 161 24.39 -1.14 2.52
C ALA A 161 24.33 0.32 2.99
N LEU A 162 23.48 0.64 3.99
CA LEU A 162 23.41 1.98 4.58
C LEU A 162 24.67 2.32 5.39
N LYS A 163 25.24 1.36 6.12
CA LYS A 163 26.51 1.55 6.82
C LYS A 163 27.66 1.81 5.84
N ALA A 164 27.77 1.02 4.78
CA ALA A 164 28.78 1.22 3.75
C ALA A 164 28.65 2.59 3.06
N LYS A 165 27.41 3.05 2.82
CA LYS A 165 27.17 4.41 2.31
C LYS A 165 27.62 5.50 3.29
N LEU A 166 27.39 5.31 4.59
CA LEU A 166 27.82 6.26 5.62
C LEU A 166 29.35 6.34 5.68
N GLU A 167 30.03 5.20 5.68
CA GLU A 167 31.50 5.14 5.66
C GLU A 167 32.08 5.85 4.43
N LYS A 168 31.46 5.69 3.26
CA LYS A 168 31.86 6.40 2.04
C LYS A 168 31.72 7.92 2.21
N ILE A 169 30.59 8.40 2.73
CA ILE A 169 30.37 9.84 2.98
C ILE A 169 31.38 10.38 4.00
N GLU A 170 31.71 9.59 5.02
CA GLU A 170 32.73 9.97 6.01
C GLU A 170 34.13 10.06 5.39
N GLY A 171 34.48 9.14 4.49
CA GLY A 171 35.75 9.18 3.74
C GLY A 171 35.84 10.34 2.74
N GLU A 172 34.71 10.81 2.21
CA GLU A 172 34.63 11.92 1.25
C GLU A 172 34.40 13.28 1.91
N LYS A 173 34.40 13.37 3.25
CA LYS A 173 34.07 14.59 4.01
C LYS A 173 34.83 15.84 3.56
N GLN A 174 36.11 15.72 3.19
CA GLN A 174 36.94 16.86 2.74
C GLN A 174 36.60 17.34 1.32
N ASN A 175 35.91 16.51 0.53
CA ASN A 175 35.50 16.81 -0.85
C ASN A 175 34.06 17.33 -0.93
N LEU A 176 33.32 17.31 0.18
CA LEU A 176 31.96 17.80 0.30
C LEU A 176 31.93 19.14 1.01
N SER A 177 31.03 20.03 0.61
CA SER A 177 30.72 21.19 1.45
C SER A 177 30.07 20.73 2.77
N THR A 178 30.15 21.57 3.81
CA THR A 178 29.53 21.26 5.11
C THR A 178 28.04 20.95 4.98
N GLY A 179 27.31 21.69 4.14
CA GLY A 179 25.89 21.44 3.90
C GLY A 179 25.61 20.11 3.22
N GLU A 180 26.40 19.73 2.21
CA GLU A 180 26.25 18.45 1.50
C GLU A 180 26.54 17.26 2.42
N TYR A 181 27.59 17.35 3.23
CA TYR A 181 27.96 16.32 4.19
C TYR A 181 26.86 16.08 5.24
N GLU A 182 26.37 17.15 5.88
CA GLU A 182 25.32 17.03 6.89
C GLU A 182 23.99 16.54 6.28
N ASN A 183 23.62 17.03 5.09
CA ASN A 183 22.43 16.55 4.39
C ASN A 183 22.52 15.05 4.04
N ALA A 184 23.68 14.60 3.57
CA ALA A 184 23.89 13.19 3.22
C ALA A 184 23.81 12.28 4.46
N LYS A 185 24.36 12.72 5.59
CA LYS A 185 24.25 12.00 6.87
C LYS A 185 22.82 11.95 7.39
N ALA A 186 22.11 13.08 7.34
CA ALA A 186 20.70 13.14 7.73
C ALA A 186 19.85 12.19 6.90
N ALA A 187 20.04 12.16 5.58
CA ALA A 187 19.32 11.25 4.69
C ALA A 187 19.57 9.76 5.01
N ILE A 188 20.79 9.38 5.40
CA ILE A 188 21.09 8.02 5.85
C ILE A 188 20.39 7.72 7.17
N ALA A 189 20.45 8.63 8.14
CA ALA A 189 19.80 8.46 9.43
C ALA A 189 18.28 8.30 9.28
N ASP A 190 17.65 9.14 8.45
CA ASP A 190 16.22 9.07 8.14
C ASP A 190 15.86 7.73 7.47
N THR A 191 16.71 7.24 6.57
CA THR A 191 16.50 5.94 5.91
C THR A 191 16.65 4.77 6.89
N GLN A 192 17.60 4.84 7.83
CA GLN A 192 17.78 3.83 8.88
C GLN A 192 16.59 3.79 9.84
N ASP A 193 16.06 4.96 10.22
CA ASP A 193 14.85 5.07 11.02
C ASP A 193 13.63 4.49 10.29
N LEU A 194 13.46 4.83 9.01
CA LEU A 194 12.41 4.26 8.17
C LEU A 194 12.51 2.73 8.07
N LEU A 195 13.71 2.19 7.83
CA LEU A 195 13.93 0.74 7.77
C LEU A 195 13.58 0.05 9.09
N THR A 196 13.96 0.66 10.22
CA THR A 196 13.63 0.14 11.56
C THR A 196 12.11 0.14 11.81
N LYS A 197 11.42 1.21 11.41
CA LYS A 197 9.95 1.29 11.46
C LYS A 197 9.31 0.25 10.55
N LEU A 198 9.84 0.05 9.35
CA LEU A 198 9.34 -0.95 8.40
C LEU A 198 9.53 -2.37 8.92
N GLU A 199 10.68 -2.71 9.50
CA GLU A 199 10.88 -4.02 10.12
C GLU A 199 9.93 -4.26 11.28
N THR A 200 9.70 -3.24 12.12
CA THR A 200 8.73 -3.31 13.21
C THR A 200 7.33 -3.58 12.66
N TYR A 201 6.93 -2.83 11.62
CA TYR A 201 5.68 -3.05 10.88
C TYR A 201 5.60 -4.49 10.36
N VAL A 202 6.62 -4.96 9.65
CA VAL A 202 6.60 -6.27 9.00
C VAL A 202 6.46 -7.38 10.04
N LYS A 203 7.09 -7.24 11.22
CA LYS A 203 7.01 -8.19 12.32
C LYS A 203 5.60 -8.31 12.92
N THR A 204 4.74 -7.30 12.75
CA THR A 204 3.32 -7.36 13.17
C THR A 204 2.39 -8.05 12.18
N LEU A 205 2.84 -8.26 10.93
CA LEU A 205 2.06 -9.04 9.95
C LEU A 205 1.90 -10.49 10.40
N PRO A 206 0.87 -11.22 9.94
CA PRO A 206 0.72 -12.61 10.35
C PRO A 206 1.88 -13.46 9.82
N GLU A 207 2.35 -14.39 10.64
CA GLU A 207 3.48 -15.27 10.35
C GLU A 207 3.04 -16.45 9.45
N PRO A 208 3.88 -16.90 8.51
CA PRO A 208 3.60 -18.13 7.79
C PRO A 208 3.82 -19.34 8.69
N SER A 209 2.94 -20.32 8.61
CA SER A 209 3.24 -21.67 9.06
C SER A 209 4.40 -22.27 8.25
N GLU A 210 5.05 -23.32 8.76
CA GLU A 210 6.13 -24.01 8.02
C GLU A 210 5.72 -24.49 6.62
N PRO A 211 4.52 -25.07 6.41
CA PRO A 211 4.05 -25.43 5.07
C PRO A 211 3.88 -24.21 4.14
N GLU A 212 3.29 -23.12 4.65
CA GLU A 212 3.12 -21.88 3.87
C GLU A 212 4.47 -21.28 3.48
N LYS A 213 5.42 -21.24 4.43
CA LYS A 213 6.77 -20.76 4.19
C LYS A 213 7.46 -21.58 3.10
N LYS A 214 7.41 -22.91 3.19
CA LYS A 214 8.00 -23.81 2.18
C LYS A 214 7.39 -23.61 0.79
N ALA A 215 6.06 -23.44 0.72
CA ALA A 215 5.36 -23.18 -0.54
C ALA A 215 5.82 -21.86 -1.17
N LEU A 216 5.93 -20.79 -0.37
CA LEU A 216 6.39 -19.47 -0.84
C LEU A 216 7.87 -19.50 -1.25
N GLU A 217 8.72 -20.18 -0.50
CA GLU A 217 10.16 -20.31 -0.80
C GLU A 217 10.42 -21.08 -2.10
N THR A 218 9.59 -22.10 -2.39
CA THR A 218 9.67 -22.89 -3.63
C THR A 218 9.41 -22.03 -4.87
N HIS A 219 8.58 -21.00 -4.74
CA HIS A 219 8.19 -20.09 -5.81
C HIS A 219 8.75 -18.67 -5.64
N ALA A 220 9.80 -18.51 -4.83
CA ALA A 220 10.28 -17.19 -4.41
C ALA A 220 10.69 -16.28 -5.58
N ASP A 221 11.23 -16.83 -6.66
CA ASP A 221 11.65 -16.06 -7.84
C ASP A 221 10.46 -15.56 -8.67
N GLU A 222 9.40 -16.33 -8.75
CA GLU A 222 8.19 -15.98 -9.50
C GLU A 222 7.32 -14.97 -8.76
N LEU A 223 7.41 -14.98 -7.41
CA LEU A 223 6.74 -14.08 -6.49
C LEU A 223 7.48 -12.74 -6.28
N LYS A 224 8.52 -12.45 -7.07
CA LYS A 224 9.29 -11.19 -6.98
C LYS A 224 8.54 -9.98 -7.48
#